data_AF-A0ABD6P7D5-F1
#
_entry.id   AF-A0ABD6P7D5-F1
#
_cell.length_a   1.000
_cell.length_b   1.000
_cell.length_c   1.000
_cell.angle_alpha   90.00
_cell.angle_beta   90.00
_cell.angle_gamma   90.00
#
_symmetry.space_group_name_H-M   'P 1'
#
loop_
_entity.id
_entity.type
_entity.pdbx_description
1 polymer ?
#
loop_
_entity_poly.entity_id
_entity_poly.type
_entity_poly.pdbx_seq_one_letter_code
_entity_poly.pdbx_strand_id
1 'polypeptide(L)'
;MLLIAWVIVKLIWLIVGAAALVGLFFVVRAVVRDNRRRAALRAAYWAALAARADQQHHWVLQGDDRGIYGVEGAELMHYLYPVRRQVQRLRSRG
;
A
#
# COMPACT_ATOMS: atom_id res chain seq x y z
N MET A 1 -6.14 59.82 15.23
CA MET A 1 -5.25 59.42 14.10
C MET A 1 -4.52 58.10 14.36
N LEU A 2 -3.79 57.93 15.47
CA LEU A 2 -3.04 56.69 15.76
C LEU A 2 -3.91 55.43 15.91
N LEU A 3 -5.06 55.52 16.58
CA LEU A 3 -6.02 54.40 16.71
C LEU A 3 -6.55 53.94 15.34
N ILE A 4 -6.86 54.88 14.45
CA ILE A 4 -7.37 54.59 13.11
C ILE A 4 -6.29 53.91 12.28
N ALA A 5 -5.05 54.42 12.33
CA ALA A 5 -3.91 53.81 11.66
C ALA A 5 -3.66 52.37 12.16
N TRP A 6 -3.75 52.13 13.48
CA TRP A 6 -3.60 50.80 14.07
C TRP A 6 -4.67 49.82 13.58
N VAL A 7 -5.93 50.26 13.52
CA VAL A 7 -7.04 49.44 13.00
C VAL A 7 -6.83 49.11 11.53
N ILE A 8 -6.43 50.08 10.70
CA ILE A 8 -6.18 49.87 9.26
C ILE A 8 -5.06 48.85 9.05
N VAL A 9 -3.92 49.00 9.75
CA VAL A 9 -2.80 48.06 9.64
C VAL A 9 -3.25 46.65 10.01
N LYS A 10 -4.06 46.49 11.06
CA LYS A 10 -4.56 45.20 11.51
C LYS A 10 -5.52 44.56 10.50
N LEU A 11 -6.37 45.35 9.85
CA LEU A 11 -7.25 44.91 8.77
C LEU A 11 -6.48 44.44 7.54
N ILE A 12 -5.44 45.18 7.12
CA ILE A 12 -4.59 44.78 6.00
C ILE A 12 -3.91 43.45 6.29
N TRP A 13 -3.34 43.29 7.49
CA TRP A 13 -2.72 42.02 7.90
C TRP A 13 -3.70 40.85 7.93
N LEU A 14 -4.97 41.09 8.30
CA LEU A 14 -6.02 40.07 8.23
C LEU A 14 -6.26 39.61 6.78
N ILE A 15 -6.35 40.55 5.84
CA ILE A 15 -6.56 40.25 4.41
C ILE A 15 -5.35 39.52 3.83
N VAL A 16 -4.13 39.98 4.16
CA VAL A 16 -2.89 39.33 3.73
C VAL A 16 -2.80 37.91 4.28
N GLY A 17 -3.12 37.71 5.56
CA GLY A 17 -3.17 36.38 6.18
C GLY A 17 -4.19 35.46 5.52
N ALA A 18 -5.40 35.96 5.25
CA ALA A 18 -6.42 35.20 4.54
C ALA A 18 -5.99 34.82 3.11
N ALA A 19 -5.41 35.76 2.36
CA ALA A 19 -4.89 35.52 1.01
C ALA A 19 -3.75 34.49 1.02
N ALA A 20 -2.86 34.54 2.02
CA ALA A 20 -1.79 33.57 2.19
C ALA A 20 -2.33 32.16 2.45
N LEU A 21 -3.37 32.01 3.30
CA LEU A 21 -4.01 30.73 3.57
C LEU A 21 -4.68 30.15 2.32
N VAL A 22 -5.38 30.98 1.54
CA VAL A 22 -5.99 30.55 0.28
C VAL A 22 -4.90 30.12 -0.71
N GLY A 23 -3.84 30.91 -0.87
CA GLY A 23 -2.70 30.56 -1.71
C GLY A 23 -2.06 29.23 -1.31
N LEU A 24 -1.81 29.04 -0.01
CA LEU A 24 -1.26 27.80 0.53
C LEU A 24 -2.19 26.61 0.24
N PHE A 25 -3.50 26.77 0.40
CA PHE A 25 -4.47 25.73 0.09
C PHE A 25 -4.40 25.30 -1.39
N PHE A 26 -4.29 26.25 -2.32
CA PHE A 26 -4.13 25.93 -3.74
C PHE A 26 -2.81 25.22 -4.04
N VAL A 27 -1.70 25.66 -3.43
CA VAL A 27 -0.38 25.02 -3.59
C VAL A 27 -0.43 23.58 -3.07
N VAL A 28 -0.92 23.37 -1.84
CA VAL A 28 -1.08 22.03 -1.25
C VAL A 28 -1.96 21.15 -2.13
N ARG A 29 -3.09 21.68 -2.61
CA ARG A 29 -4.00 20.94 -3.50
C ARG A 29 -3.33 20.53 -4.81
N ALA A 30 -2.53 21.42 -5.42
CA ALA A 30 -1.78 21.13 -6.63
C ALA A 30 -0.71 20.06 -6.39
N VAL A 31 0.05 20.17 -5.29
CA VAL A 31 1.09 19.19 -4.90
C VAL A 31 0.46 17.82 -4.61
N VAL A 32 -0.68 17.77 -3.93
CA VAL A 32 -1.40 16.52 -3.68
C VAL A 32 -1.91 15.91 -4.99
N ARG A 33 -2.41 16.73 -5.92
CA ARG A 33 -2.90 16.25 -7.22
C ARG A 33 -1.76 15.69 -8.09
N ASP A 34 -0.58 16.31 -8.08
CA ASP A 34 0.60 15.78 -8.77
C ASP A 34 1.12 14.49 -8.11
N ASN A 35 1.21 14.50 -6.77
CA ASN A 35 1.62 13.32 -6.02
C ASN A 35 0.65 12.15 -6.17
N ARG A 36 -0.66 12.39 -6.32
CA ARG A 36 -1.63 11.31 -6.57
C ARG A 36 -1.38 10.59 -7.90
N ARG A 37 -0.94 11.31 -8.95
CA ARG A 37 -0.56 10.67 -10.22
C ARG A 37 0.66 9.75 -10.04
N ARG A 38 1.64 10.18 -9.24
CA ARG A 38 2.82 9.38 -8.90
C ARG A 38 2.50 8.24 -7.92
N ALA A 39 1.58 8.47 -7.00
CA ALA A 39 1.14 7.49 -6.00
C ALA A 39 0.29 6.39 -6.61
N ALA A 40 -0.48 6.67 -7.68
CA ALA A 40 -1.23 5.66 -8.40
C ALA A 40 -0.33 4.54 -8.95
N LEU A 41 0.87 4.89 -9.45
CA LEU A 41 1.86 3.90 -9.92
C LEU A 41 2.38 3.03 -8.77
N ARG A 42 2.59 3.60 -7.58
CA ARG A 42 3.00 2.84 -6.39
C ARG A 42 1.85 1.98 -5.84
N ALA A 43 0.63 2.51 -5.85
CA ALA A 43 -0.56 1.80 -5.39
C ALA A 43 -0.84 0.55 -6.23
N ALA A 44 -0.62 0.61 -7.55
CA ALA A 44 -0.73 -0.54 -8.43
C ALA A 44 0.28 -1.64 -8.07
N TYR A 45 1.53 -1.27 -7.75
CA TYR A 45 2.55 -2.22 -7.31
C TYR A 45 2.19 -2.89 -5.98
N TRP A 46 1.77 -2.10 -4.98
CA TRP A 46 1.34 -2.63 -3.68
C TRP A 46 0.08 -3.49 -3.78
N ALA A 47 -0.88 -3.13 -4.64
CA ALA A 47 -2.07 -3.94 -4.88
C ALA A 47 -1.72 -5.30 -5.51
N ALA A 48 -0.80 -5.32 -6.47
CA ALA A 48 -0.30 -6.56 -7.05
C ALA A 48 0.46 -7.43 -6.04
N LEU A 49 1.21 -6.81 -5.12
CA LEU A 49 1.90 -7.52 -4.05
C LEU A 49 0.92 -8.10 -3.02
N ALA A 50 -0.10 -7.33 -2.63
CA ALA A 50 -1.17 -7.79 -1.74
C ALA A 50 -1.94 -8.96 -2.36
N ALA A 51 -2.29 -8.87 -3.65
CA ALA A 51 -2.96 -9.96 -4.37
C ALA A 51 -2.14 -11.27 -4.38
N ARG A 52 -0.81 -11.18 -4.51
CA ARG A 52 0.08 -12.35 -4.41
C ARG A 52 0.16 -12.90 -3.00
N ALA A 53 0.21 -12.04 -1.99
CA ALA A 53 0.20 -12.45 -0.59
C ALA A 53 -1.12 -13.15 -0.21
N ASP A 54 -2.26 -12.63 -0.67
CA ASP A 54 -3.58 -13.26 -0.48
C ASP A 54 -3.65 -14.63 -1.17
N GLN A 55 -3.04 -14.77 -2.34
CA GLN A 55 -2.98 -16.04 -3.05
C GLN A 55 -2.13 -17.08 -2.32
N GLN A 56 -0.99 -16.68 -1.75
CA GLN A 56 -0.18 -17.53 -0.86
C GLN A 56 -0.94 -17.91 0.41
N HIS A 57 -1.64 -16.95 1.03
CA HIS A 57 -2.46 -17.20 2.20
C HIS A 57 -3.58 -18.21 1.92
N HIS A 58 -4.19 -18.15 0.73
CA HIS A 58 -5.18 -19.12 0.29
C HIS A 58 -4.59 -20.54 0.16
N TRP A 59 -3.37 -20.68 -0.36
CA TRP A 59 -2.68 -21.98 -0.43
C TRP A 59 -2.33 -22.56 0.95
N VAL A 60 -1.96 -21.71 1.91
CA VAL A 60 -1.76 -22.13 3.30
C VAL A 60 -3.05 -22.68 3.90
N LEU A 61 -4.18 -22.00 3.68
CA LEU A 61 -5.49 -22.45 4.18
C LEU A 61 -5.96 -23.75 3.53
N GLN A 62 -5.59 -24.00 2.28
CA GLN A 62 -5.88 -25.26 1.58
C GLN A 62 -4.94 -26.41 1.99
N GLY A 63 -3.93 -26.14 2.84
CA GLY A 63 -2.92 -27.12 3.22
C GLY A 63 -2.01 -27.52 2.06
N ASP A 64 -1.90 -26.68 1.03
CA ASP A 64 -0.98 -26.87 -0.09
C ASP A 64 0.43 -26.47 0.35
N ASP A 65 1.41 -27.34 0.11
CA ASP A 65 2.83 -27.11 0.40
C ASP A 65 3.36 -25.82 -0.29
N ARG A 66 2.69 -25.35 -1.35
CA ARG A 66 2.95 -24.06 -2.02
C ARG A 66 2.68 -22.83 -1.16
N GLY A 67 1.85 -22.95 -0.13
CA GLY A 67 1.54 -21.86 0.78
C GLY A 67 2.70 -21.46 1.68
N ILE A 68 3.53 -22.42 2.10
CA ILE A 68 4.66 -22.16 3.01
C ILE A 68 5.95 -21.88 2.24
N TYR A 69 6.19 -22.58 1.12
CA TYR A 69 7.46 -22.50 0.39
C TYR A 69 7.37 -21.70 -0.93
N GLY A 70 6.18 -21.24 -1.33
CA GLY A 70 5.96 -20.69 -2.67
C GLY A 70 6.03 -21.76 -3.77
N VAL A 71 5.75 -21.37 -5.01
CA VAL A 71 5.65 -22.31 -6.15
C VAL A 71 6.99 -23.00 -6.42
N GLU A 72 8.08 -22.23 -6.47
CA GLU A 72 9.44 -22.73 -6.72
C GLU A 72 9.98 -23.56 -5.54
N GLY A 73 9.72 -23.13 -4.30
CA GLY A 73 10.15 -23.86 -3.11
C GLY A 73 9.38 -25.17 -2.89
N ALA A 74 8.10 -25.21 -3.25
CA ALA A 74 7.31 -26.44 -3.22
C ALA A 74 7.78 -27.46 -4.26
N GLU A 75 8.17 -27.01 -5.45
CA GLU A 75 8.71 -27.88 -6.50
C GLU A 75 10.10 -28.43 -6.10
N LEU A 76 10.95 -27.60 -5.50
CA LEU A 76 12.25 -28.03 -4.96
C LEU A 76 12.10 -29.01 -3.80
N MET A 77 11.16 -28.78 -2.87
CA MET A 77 10.86 -29.73 -1.80
C MET A 77 10.29 -31.05 -2.33
N HIS A 78 9.51 -30.99 -3.41
CA HIS A 78 9.01 -32.19 -4.07
C HIS A 78 10.14 -33.00 -4.72
N TYR A 79 11.15 -32.33 -5.27
CA TYR A 79 12.34 -32.95 -5.85
C TYR A 79 13.29 -33.53 -4.79
N LEU A 80 13.54 -32.80 -3.69
CA LEU A 80 14.41 -33.25 -2.60
C LEU A 80 13.80 -34.40 -1.78
N TYR A 81 12.48 -34.46 -1.63
CA TYR A 81 11.79 -35.47 -0.83
C TYR A 81 10.63 -36.15 -1.60
N PRO A 82 10.93 -37.05 -2.55
CA PRO A 82 9.90 -37.76 -3.33
C PRO A 82 9.08 -38.76 -2.49
N VAL A 83 9.58 -39.15 -1.31
CA VAL A 83 9.06 -40.25 -0.48
C VAL A 83 7.68 -39.95 0.15
N ARG A 84 7.32 -38.67 0.37
CA ARG A 84 6.04 -38.32 1.05
C ARG A 84 4.80 -38.81 0.29
N ARG A 85 4.78 -38.73 -1.04
CA ARG A 85 3.64 -39.23 -1.85
C ARG A 85 3.48 -40.75 -1.76
N GLN A 86 4.59 -41.48 -1.62
CA GLN A 86 4.57 -42.94 -1.59
C GLN A 86 4.00 -43.45 -0.26
N VAL A 87 4.36 -42.80 0.85
CA VAL A 87 3.82 -43.07 2.19
C VAL A 87 2.33 -42.73 2.28
N GLN A 88 1.90 -41.62 1.66
CA GLN A 88 0.49 -41.19 1.68
C GLN A 88 -0.42 -42.13 0.86
N ARG A 89 0.07 -42.68 -0.27
CA ARG A 89 -0.65 -43.71 -1.04
C ARG A 89 -0.73 -45.06 -0.33
N LEU A 90 0.28 -45.42 0.47
CA LEU A 90 0.22 -46.62 1.30
C LEU A 90 -0.79 -46.48 2.44
N ARG A 91 -0.92 -45.26 3.01
CA ARG A 91 -1.89 -44.96 4.06
C ARG A 91 -3.34 -44.92 3.60
N SER A 92 -3.63 -44.59 2.34
CA SER A 92 -4.99 -44.56 1.79
C SER A 92 -5.48 -45.92 1.27
N ARG A 93 -4.67 -46.98 1.39
CA ARG A 93 -4.96 -48.33 0.89
C ARG A 93 -5.11 -49.38 2.00
N GLY A 94 -4.96 -48.98 3.27
CA GLY A 94 -5.33 -49.77 4.45
C GLY A 94 -6.56 -49.18 5.10
#